data_AF-A0A6N6KR15-F1
#
_entry.id   AF-A0A6N6KR15-F1
#
_cell.length_a   1.000
_cell.length_b   1.000
_cell.length_c   1.000
_cell.angle_alpha   90.00
_cell.angle_beta   90.00
_cell.angle_gamma   90.00
#
_symmetry.space_group_name_H-M   'P 1'
#
loop_
_entity.id
_entity.type
_entity.pdbx_description
1 polymer ?
#
loop_
_entity_poly.entity_id
_entity_poly.type
_entity_poly.pdbx_seq_one_letter_code
_entity_poly.pdbx_strand_id
1 'polypeptide(L)'
;MSYSLNQIPIFEALKDSQSILLAGAGGGFDIFCGIPLYFNLKQQGKKVTLANLSFTWLSETTSEKVFPNCYKIRGGVIDLSGRNCFSGKIPEIVVRAAR
;
A
#
# COMPACT_ATOMS: atom_id res chain seq x y z
N MET A 1 -7.77 -14.32 24.96
CA MET A 1 -7.76 -12.86 24.76
C MET A 1 -9.05 -12.29 25.35
N SER A 2 -8.99 -11.39 26.33
CA SER A 2 -10.16 -10.60 26.74
C SER A 2 -10.15 -9.28 25.98
N TYR A 3 -11.21 -8.95 25.27
CA TYR A 3 -11.33 -7.67 24.57
C TYR A 3 -12.26 -6.75 25.36
N SER A 4 -11.82 -5.50 25.56
CA SER A 4 -12.66 -4.44 26.12
C SER A 4 -13.27 -3.62 24.98
N LEU A 5 -14.49 -3.11 25.16
CA LEU A 5 -15.11 -2.18 24.18
C LEU A 5 -14.24 -0.94 23.91
N ASN A 6 -13.39 -0.57 24.87
CA ASN A 6 -12.50 0.58 24.75
C ASN A 6 -11.14 0.23 24.12
N GLN A 7 -10.91 -1.02 23.74
CA GLN A 7 -9.69 -1.47 23.06
C GLN A 7 -10.01 -1.87 21.63
N ILE A 8 -9.27 -1.31 20.66
CA ILE A 8 -9.43 -1.68 19.25
C ILE A 8 -8.65 -2.99 19.02
N PRO A 9 -9.32 -4.14 18.77
CA PRO A 9 -8.67 -5.46 18.79
C PRO A 9 -7.53 -5.63 17.78
N ILE A 10 -7.57 -4.88 16.68
CA ILE A 10 -6.55 -4.95 15.63
C ILE A 10 -5.16 -4.53 16.13
N PHE A 11 -5.06 -3.57 17.05
CA PHE A 11 -3.76 -3.12 17.56
C PHE A 11 -3.14 -4.13 18.53
N GLU A 12 -3.96 -4.83 19.30
CA GLU A 12 -3.47 -5.95 20.12
C GLU A 12 -2.99 -7.11 19.25
N ALA A 13 -3.72 -7.44 18.18
CA ALA A 13 -3.30 -8.48 17.23
C ALA A 13 -1.99 -8.12 16.50
N LEU A 14 -1.72 -6.83 16.29
CA LEU A 14 -0.52 -6.33 15.61
C LEU A 14 0.63 -6.00 16.57
N LYS A 15 0.45 -6.18 17.88
CA LYS A 15 1.38 -5.73 18.92
C LYS A 15 2.81 -6.23 18.69
N ASP A 16 2.96 -7.53 18.47
CA ASP A 16 4.27 -8.18 18.29
C ASP A 16 4.74 -8.18 16.82
N SER A 17 3.86 -7.83 15.88
CA SER A 17 4.16 -7.78 14.45
C SER A 17 5.18 -6.68 14.14
N GLN A 18 6.28 -7.07 13.50
CA GLN A 18 7.37 -6.15 13.12
C GLN A 18 7.28 -5.68 11.65
N SER A 19 6.80 -6.55 10.76
CA SER A 19 6.59 -6.27 9.34
C SER A 19 5.12 -6.40 9.00
N ILE A 20 4.53 -5.35 8.44
CA ILE A 20 3.10 -5.24 8.15
C ILE A 20 2.91 -4.87 6.68
N LEU A 21 2.12 -5.67 5.96
CA LEU A 21 1.62 -5.34 4.64
C LEU A 21 0.22 -4.73 4.79
N LEU A 22 0.08 -3.44 4.46
CA LEU A 22 -1.21 -2.77 4.42
C LEU A 22 -1.71 -2.75 2.97
N ALA A 23 -2.55 -3.71 2.64
CA ALA A 23 -3.12 -3.88 1.30
C ALA A 23 -4.48 -3.18 1.16
N GLY A 24 -4.77 -2.64 -0.03
CA GLY A 24 -5.97 -1.84 -0.30
C GLY A 24 -5.73 -0.35 -0.06
N ALA A 25 -4.67 0.20 -0.66
CA ALA A 25 -4.29 1.62 -0.56
C ALA A 25 -4.18 2.27 -1.96
N GLY A 26 -5.08 1.91 -2.89
CA GLY A 26 -4.93 2.23 -4.32
C GLY A 26 -5.43 3.60 -4.79
N GLY A 27 -6.31 4.24 -4.03
CA GLY A 27 -6.96 5.51 -4.41
C GLY A 27 -8.23 5.77 -3.60
N GLY A 28 -8.77 6.99 -3.64
CA GLY A 28 -10.08 7.30 -3.03
C GLY A 28 -10.15 7.03 -1.52
N PHE A 29 -11.18 6.30 -1.08
CA PHE A 29 -11.45 6.03 0.35
C PHE A 29 -10.39 5.13 1.00
N ASP A 30 -9.83 4.19 0.24
CA ASP A 30 -8.74 3.29 0.66
C ASP A 30 -7.53 4.06 1.19
N ILE A 31 -7.17 5.17 0.52
CA ILE A 31 -6.08 6.05 0.95
C ILE A 31 -6.47 6.80 2.23
N PHE A 32 -7.69 7.31 2.30
CA PHE A 32 -8.17 8.08 3.45
C PHE A 32 -8.15 7.24 4.74
N CYS A 33 -8.57 5.98 4.67
CA CYS A 33 -8.54 5.07 5.80
C CYS A 33 -7.14 4.47 6.06
N GLY A 34 -6.37 4.21 5.01
CA GLY A 34 -5.05 3.58 5.11
C GLY A 34 -3.95 4.51 5.64
N ILE A 35 -3.99 5.80 5.32
CA ILE A 35 -2.96 6.78 5.72
C ILE A 35 -2.83 6.91 7.25
N PRO A 36 -3.92 7.13 8.02
CA PRO A 36 -3.81 7.23 9.48
C PRO A 36 -3.24 5.95 10.11
N LEU A 37 -3.64 4.78 9.61
CA LEU A 37 -3.14 3.49 10.07
C LEU A 37 -1.66 3.31 9.74
N TYR A 38 -1.24 3.66 8.52
CA TYR A 38 0.16 3.63 8.10
C TYR A 38 1.04 4.47 9.01
N PHE A 39 0.68 5.74 9.24
CA PHE A 39 1.47 6.63 10.08
C PHE A 39 1.51 6.20 11.56
N ASN A 40 0.39 5.70 12.09
CA ASN A 40 0.34 5.18 13.45
C ASN A 40 1.27 3.98 13.63
N LEU A 41 1.20 2.98 12.74
CA LEU A 41 2.07 1.79 12.80
C LEU A 41 3.55 2.14 12.57
N LYS A 42 3.85 3.12 11.70
CA LYS A 42 5.21 3.63 11.51
C LYS A 42 5.75 4.34 12.75
N GLN A 43 4.93 5.14 13.46
CA GLN A 43 5.33 5.76 14.74
C GLN A 43 5.66 4.73 15.82
N GLN A 44 5.02 3.56 15.78
CA GLN A 44 5.35 2.43 16.66
C GLN A 44 6.66 1.70 16.27
N GLY A 45 7.43 2.20 15.29
CA GLY A 45 8.69 1.60 14.84
C GLY A 45 8.53 0.41 13.88
N LYS A 46 7.31 0.10 13.45
CA LYS A 46 7.03 -1.08 12.60
C LYS A 46 7.44 -0.81 11.15
N LYS A 47 7.87 -1.85 10.44
CA LYS A 47 8.11 -1.81 9.00
C LYS A 47 6.77 -2.02 8.27
N VAL A 48 6.22 -0.93 7.76
CA VAL A 48 4.93 -0.95 7.05
C VAL A 48 5.15 -0.79 5.56
N THR A 49 4.63 -1.73 4.76
CA THR A 49 4.62 -1.68 3.30
C THR A 49 3.18 -1.45 2.83
N LEU A 50 2.96 -0.40 2.03
CA LEU A 50 1.68 -0.17 1.37
C LEU A 50 1.57 -1.05 0.13
N ALA A 51 0.39 -1.60 -0.11
CA ALA A 51 0.10 -2.35 -1.33
C ALA A 51 -1.30 -2.10 -1.87
N ASN A 52 -1.46 -2.22 -3.19
CA ASN A 52 -2.76 -2.26 -3.83
C ASN A 52 -2.76 -3.17 -5.05
N LEU A 53 -3.95 -3.55 -5.47
CA LEU A 53 -4.19 -4.07 -6.80
C LEU A 53 -4.28 -2.88 -7.77
N SER A 54 -3.56 -2.94 -8.89
CA SER A 54 -3.66 -1.94 -9.95
C SER A 54 -4.42 -2.46 -11.15
N PHE A 55 -5.21 -1.56 -11.74
CA PHE A 55 -5.91 -1.73 -13.01
C PHE A 55 -5.12 -1.13 -14.19
N THR A 56 -3.98 -0.50 -13.92
CA THR A 56 -3.03 -0.06 -14.95
C THR A 56 -2.12 -1.22 -15.35
N TRP A 57 -1.72 -1.26 -16.62
CA TRP A 57 -0.74 -2.23 -17.11
C TRP A 57 0.65 -1.80 -16.69
N LEU A 58 1.09 -2.22 -15.50
CA LEU A 58 2.35 -1.78 -14.90
C LEU A 58 3.58 -2.18 -15.72
N SER A 59 3.48 -3.20 -16.56
CA SER A 59 4.49 -3.55 -17.56
C SER A 59 4.76 -2.45 -18.57
N GLU A 60 3.81 -1.54 -18.78
CA GLU A 60 3.90 -0.40 -19.71
C GLU A 60 4.15 0.90 -18.93
N THR A 61 4.91 0.83 -17.84
CA THR A 61 5.28 1.99 -17.03
C THR A 61 6.77 1.97 -16.74
N THR A 62 7.32 3.08 -16.26
CA THR A 62 8.71 3.14 -15.78
C THR A 62 8.92 2.51 -14.39
N SER A 63 7.95 1.72 -13.91
CA SER A 63 8.03 1.09 -12.60
C SER A 63 8.99 -0.10 -12.58
N GLU A 64 9.57 -0.34 -11.41
CA GLU A 64 10.50 -1.45 -11.20
C GLU A 64 9.70 -2.73 -10.92
N LYS A 65 9.87 -3.77 -11.74
CA LYS A 65 9.29 -5.09 -11.46
C LYS A 65 10.13 -5.81 -10.40
N VAL A 66 9.55 -6.06 -9.23
CA VAL A 66 10.25 -6.71 -8.10
C VAL A 66 9.93 -8.20 -7.96
N PHE A 67 8.81 -8.64 -8.52
CA PHE A 67 8.39 -10.04 -8.59
C PHE A 67 7.43 -10.23 -9.78
N PRO A 68 7.18 -11.45 -10.30
CA PRO A 68 6.13 -11.67 -11.29
C PRO A 68 4.80 -10.98 -10.90
N ASN A 69 4.34 -10.09 -11.78
CA ASN A 69 3.14 -9.27 -11.62
C ASN A 69 3.13 -8.36 -10.38
N CYS A 70 4.30 -8.03 -9.85
CA CYS A 70 4.48 -7.15 -8.70
C CYS A 70 5.50 -6.07 -9.02
N TYR A 71 5.08 -4.82 -8.88
CA TYR A 71 5.83 -3.65 -9.29
C TYR A 71 5.95 -2.69 -8.13
N LYS A 72 7.12 -2.08 -8.01
CA LYS A 72 7.42 -1.07 -7.04
C LYS A 72 7.12 0.30 -7.63
N ILE A 73 6.21 1.02 -6.99
CA ILE A 73 5.74 2.32 -7.42
C ILE A 73 6.33 3.40 -6.52
N ARG A 74 6.90 4.43 -7.16
CA ARG A 74 7.45 5.62 -6.53
C ARG A 74 6.86 6.87 -7.16
N GLY A 75 6.98 8.00 -6.49
CA GLY A 75 6.66 9.29 -7.11
C GLY A 75 7.47 9.48 -8.39
N GLY A 76 6.79 9.86 -9.47
CA GLY A 76 7.40 10.08 -10.79
C GLY A 76 7.41 8.86 -11.72
N VAL A 77 6.73 7.76 -11.38
CA VAL A 77 6.44 6.69 -12.36
C VAL A 77 5.58 7.26 -13.49
N ILE A 78 6.00 7.02 -14.73
CA ILE A 78 5.32 7.49 -15.94
C ILE A 78 4.63 6.30 -16.62
N ASP A 79 3.38 6.53 -17.05
CA ASP A 79 2.64 5.62 -17.92
C ASP A 79 3.11 5.79 -19.36
N LEU A 80 3.65 4.73 -19.95
CA LEU A 80 4.14 4.70 -21.33
C LEU A 80 3.06 4.25 -22.32
N SER A 81 1.92 3.77 -21.83
CA SER A 81 0.82 3.26 -22.66
C SER A 81 -0.03 4.35 -23.32
N GLY A 82 0.14 5.61 -22.90
CA GLY A 82 -0.67 6.74 -23.37
C GLY A 82 -2.10 6.76 -22.81
N ARG A 83 -2.46 5.85 -21.89
CA ARG A 83 -3.81 5.75 -21.31
C ARG A 83 -4.05 6.66 -20.11
N ASN A 84 -3.06 7.43 -19.69
CA ASN A 84 -3.14 8.40 -18.58
C ASN A 84 -3.71 7.80 -17.28
N CYS A 85 -3.29 6.59 -16.93
CA CYS A 85 -3.88 5.85 -15.80
C CYS A 85 -3.19 6.11 -14.44
N PHE A 86 -2.10 6.89 -14.42
CA PHE A 86 -1.31 7.14 -13.22
C PHE A 86 -1.48 8.59 -12.73
N SER A 87 -2.25 8.77 -11.66
CA SER A 87 -2.37 10.05 -10.97
C SER A 87 -2.01 9.88 -9.50
N GLY A 88 -0.79 10.24 -9.11
CA GLY A 88 -0.50 10.34 -7.67
C GLY A 88 0.95 10.43 -7.28
N LYS A 89 1.27 11.45 -6.48
CA LYS A 89 2.43 11.46 -5.59
C LYS A 89 2.08 10.62 -4.36
N ILE A 90 2.34 9.33 -4.40
CA ILE A 90 2.06 8.42 -3.28
C ILE A 90 3.40 7.90 -2.71
N PRO A 91 3.56 7.77 -1.39
CA PRO A 91 4.72 7.09 -0.79
C PRO A 91 4.89 5.68 -1.37
N GLU A 92 6.12 5.17 -1.38
CA GLU A 92 6.50 3.89 -1.99
C GLU A 92 5.46 2.77 -1.75
N ILE A 93 4.76 2.33 -2.81
CA ILE A 93 3.74 1.27 -2.78
C ILE A 93 4.24 0.07 -3.59
N VAL A 94 4.06 -1.14 -3.05
CA VAL A 94 4.21 -2.38 -3.80
C VAL A 94 2.88 -2.76 -4.41
N VAL A 95 2.79 -2.75 -5.73
CA VAL A 95 1.54 -2.88 -6.46
C VAL A 95 1.50 -4.18 -7.23
N ARG A 96 0.44 -4.96 -7.00
CA ARG A 96 0.19 -6.16 -7.81
C ARG A 96 -0.62 -5.75 -9.04
N ALA A 97 -0.15 -6.10 -10.23
CA ALA A 97 -0.92 -5.92 -11.45
C ALA A 97 -2.07 -6.96 -11.50
N ALA A 98 -3.28 -6.50 -11.82
CA ALA A 98 -4.41 -7.38 -12.06
C ALA A 98 -4.27 -8.08 -13.43
N ARG A 99 -3.40 -9.09 -13.48
CA ARG A 99 -3.07 -9.94 -14.64
C ARG A 99 -2.14 -9.29 -15.67
#